data_AF-F9WQI6-F1
#
_entry.id   AF-F9WQI6-F1
#
_cell.length_a   1.000
_cell.length_b   1.000
_cell.length_c   1.000
_cell.angle_alpha   90.00
_cell.angle_beta   90.00
_cell.angle_gamma   90.00
#
_symmetry.space_group_name_H-M   'P 1'
#
loop_
_entity.id
_entity.type
_entity.pdbx_description
1 polymer ?
#
loop_
_entity_poly.entity_id
_entity_poly.type
_entity_poly.pdbx_seq_one_letter_code
_entity_poly.pdbx_strand_id
1 'polypeptide(L)'
;MDVKKRYGDYLMGKHDYTGAVQQYVGAIGYVEPSYVIRVLVEAEQTVHLTRYLEELHHTRHGRIAHTSHTTLLLCCYIQLRDAVKLESFIRRDDIHLDVRTTIDVCLRAGYHEAALYLADKYALSHDHVVLLLDYMHSPQKALEFIHTLSVDDAETIFQRQGRQIIQSLPRKATEMLIELCVHWGGPVRRLATDTNVLKTSGGPWQQHRSDAKLFTHLFADMPICLMNFLRGVVDSGVLDDDEKEP
;
A
#
# COMPACT_ATOMS: atom_id res chain seq x y z
N MET A 1 36.40 -3.65 23.52
CA MET A 1 35.64 -3.48 22.26
C MET A 1 34.89 -4.76 21.92
N ASP A 2 35.58 -5.86 21.63
CA ASP A 2 34.99 -7.23 21.59
C ASP A 2 34.45 -7.68 22.97
N VAL A 3 34.86 -6.99 24.04
CA VAL A 3 34.40 -7.20 25.42
C VAL A 3 32.89 -6.96 25.59
N LYS A 4 32.29 -5.93 24.96
CA LYS A 4 30.85 -5.67 25.11
C LYS A 4 30.02 -6.76 24.44
N LYS A 5 30.43 -7.21 23.26
CA LYS A 5 29.82 -8.35 22.56
C LYS A 5 29.93 -9.63 23.41
N ARG A 6 31.16 -10.02 23.79
CA ARG A 6 31.39 -11.23 24.61
C ARG A 6 30.66 -11.19 25.95
N TYR A 7 30.56 -10.01 26.56
CA TYR A 7 29.81 -9.84 27.81
C TYR A 7 28.29 -9.91 27.58
N GLY A 8 27.78 -9.34 26.48
CA GLY A 8 26.40 -9.54 26.04
C GLY A 8 26.08 -11.03 25.82
N ASP A 9 26.93 -11.75 25.10
CA ASP A 9 26.74 -13.19 24.83
C ASP A 9 26.78 -14.02 26.13
N TYR A 10 27.65 -13.65 27.08
CA TYR A 10 27.69 -14.25 28.41
C TYR A 10 26.39 -14.02 29.20
N LEU A 11 25.85 -12.79 29.15
CA LEU A 11 24.58 -12.44 29.81
C LEU A 11 23.39 -13.15 29.15
N MET A 12 23.39 -13.29 27.83
CA MET A 12 22.40 -14.11 27.10
C MET A 12 22.40 -15.56 27.59
N GLY A 13 23.57 -16.17 27.77
CA GLY A 13 23.72 -17.53 28.31
C GLY A 13 23.29 -17.66 29.78
N LYS A 14 23.22 -16.56 30.54
CA LYS A 14 22.69 -16.50 31.90
C LYS A 14 21.19 -16.15 31.97
N HIS A 15 20.53 -16.00 30.83
CA HIS A 15 19.14 -15.52 30.74
C HIS A 15 18.93 -14.10 31.29
N ASP A 16 19.99 -13.30 31.45
CA ASP A 16 19.88 -11.87 31.77
C ASP A 16 19.78 -11.06 30.47
N TYR A 17 18.61 -11.13 29.84
CA TYR A 17 18.34 -10.48 28.55
C TYR A 17 18.37 -8.95 28.64
N THR A 18 17.92 -8.39 29.75
CA THR A 18 17.88 -6.94 29.95
C THR A 18 19.30 -6.36 30.03
N GLY A 19 20.18 -7.00 30.80
CA GLY A 19 21.60 -6.63 30.85
C GLY A 19 22.28 -6.84 29.49
N ALA A 20 22.00 -7.95 28.81
CA ALA A 20 22.59 -8.25 27.50
C ALA A 20 22.25 -7.17 26.46
N VAL A 21 20.98 -6.76 26.37
CA VAL A 21 20.55 -5.74 25.40
C VAL A 21 21.15 -4.38 25.68
N GLN A 22 21.32 -3.98 26.94
CA GLN A 22 22.04 -2.74 27.26
C GLN A 22 23.48 -2.75 26.72
N GLN A 23 24.16 -3.91 26.79
CA GLN A 23 25.50 -4.07 26.24
C GLN A 23 25.51 -4.03 24.71
N TYR A 24 24.53 -4.67 24.07
CA TYR A 24 24.38 -4.65 22.61
C TYR A 24 24.05 -3.25 22.07
N VAL A 25 23.14 -2.52 22.72
CA VAL A 25 22.83 -1.11 22.38
C VAL A 25 24.09 -0.25 22.51
N GLY A 26 24.85 -0.41 23.59
CA GLY A 26 26.12 0.28 23.80
C GLY A 26 27.25 -0.16 22.84
N ALA A 27 27.01 -1.16 21.99
CA ALA A 27 27.93 -1.66 20.97
C ALA A 27 27.47 -1.37 19.52
N ILE A 28 26.36 -0.63 19.34
CA ILE A 28 25.90 -0.16 18.03
C ILE A 28 27.02 0.65 17.34
N GLY A 29 27.26 0.35 16.06
CA GLY A 29 28.34 0.95 15.26
C GLY A 29 29.66 0.16 15.29
N TYR A 30 29.81 -0.79 16.23
CA TYR A 30 30.98 -1.67 16.30
C TYR A 30 30.65 -3.14 16.02
N VAL A 31 29.46 -3.57 16.42
CA VAL A 31 28.94 -4.92 16.15
C VAL A 31 27.90 -4.84 15.04
N GLU A 32 27.92 -5.81 14.14
CA GLU A 32 26.94 -5.90 13.06
C GLU A 32 25.53 -6.17 13.64
N PRO A 33 24.51 -5.34 13.31
CA PRO A 33 23.16 -5.53 13.82
C PRO A 33 22.55 -6.89 13.50
N SER A 34 22.84 -7.45 12.32
CA SER A 34 22.38 -8.78 11.90
C SER A 34 22.72 -9.88 12.90
N TYR A 35 23.91 -9.81 13.52
CA TYR A 35 24.34 -10.78 14.52
C TYR A 35 23.48 -10.70 15.78
N VAL A 36 23.30 -9.49 16.32
CA VAL A 36 22.50 -9.27 17.55
C VAL A 36 21.04 -9.65 17.31
N ILE A 37 20.49 -9.27 16.15
CA ILE A 37 19.13 -9.62 15.75
C ILE A 37 18.97 -11.15 15.72
N ARG A 38 19.89 -11.88 15.08
CA ARG A 38 19.82 -13.35 15.03
C ARG A 38 19.80 -13.97 16.42
N VAL A 39 20.69 -13.51 17.31
CA VAL A 39 20.76 -14.00 18.70
C VAL A 39 19.45 -13.73 19.47
N LEU A 40 18.86 -12.54 19.31
CA LEU A 40 17.61 -12.18 20.00
C LEU A 40 16.39 -12.90 19.42
N VAL A 41 16.35 -13.14 18.11
CA VAL A 41 15.31 -13.94 17.45
C VAL A 41 15.39 -15.41 17.89
N GLU A 42 16.59 -16.00 17.92
CA GLU A 42 16.81 -17.37 18.40
C GLU A 42 16.40 -17.56 19.87
N ALA A 43 16.54 -16.50 20.69
CA ALA A 43 16.12 -16.51 22.09
C ALA A 43 14.62 -16.16 22.29
N GLU A 44 13.86 -15.95 21.22
CA GLU A 44 12.44 -15.55 21.22
C GLU A 44 12.15 -14.29 22.05
N GLN A 45 13.13 -13.38 22.18
CA GLN A 45 13.03 -12.18 23.01
C GLN A 45 12.49 -10.98 22.22
N THR A 46 11.23 -11.04 21.76
CA THR A 46 10.62 -9.97 20.93
C THR A 46 10.65 -8.60 21.62
N VAL A 47 10.43 -8.52 22.93
CA VAL A 47 10.45 -7.24 23.67
C VAL A 47 11.84 -6.60 23.63
N HIS A 48 12.87 -7.39 23.88
CA HIS A 48 14.26 -6.93 23.89
C HIS A 48 14.78 -6.63 22.48
N LEU A 49 14.35 -7.42 21.49
CA LEU A 49 14.60 -7.15 20.07
C LEU A 49 13.98 -5.82 19.64
N THR A 50 12.74 -5.55 20.04
CA THR A 50 12.06 -4.28 19.76
C THR A 50 12.86 -3.11 20.30
N ARG A 51 13.29 -3.18 21.57
CA ARG A 51 14.12 -2.14 22.19
C ARG A 51 15.45 -1.94 21.46
N TYR A 52 16.13 -3.03 21.08
CA TYR A 52 17.38 -2.92 20.33
C TYR A 52 17.18 -2.24 18.97
N LEU A 53 16.12 -2.59 18.25
CA LEU A 53 15.78 -2.02 16.95
C LEU A 53 15.33 -0.55 17.05
N GLU A 54 14.59 -0.16 18.10
CA GLU A 54 14.23 1.23 18.40
C GLU A 54 15.50 2.10 18.59
N GLU A 55 16.46 1.63 19.39
CA GLU A 55 17.74 2.32 19.62
C GLU A 55 18.62 2.37 18.35
N LEU A 56 18.57 1.30 17.55
CA LEU A 56 19.25 1.26 16.25
C LEU A 56 18.68 2.32 15.29
N HIS A 57 17.37 2.57 15.33
CA HIS A 57 16.73 3.64 14.55
C HIS A 57 16.99 5.04 15.11
N HIS A 58 17.11 5.21 16.42
CA HIS A 58 17.35 6.51 17.06
C HIS A 58 18.80 6.99 16.94
N THR A 59 19.76 6.08 16.89
CA THR A 59 21.17 6.45 16.76
C THR A 59 21.42 7.07 15.37
N ARG A 60 22.22 8.15 15.32
CA ARG A 60 22.54 9.01 14.15
C ARG A 60 23.05 8.26 12.90
N HIS A 61 23.30 6.96 13.01
CA HIS A 61 23.55 6.01 11.93
C HIS A 61 22.27 5.53 11.21
N GLY A 62 21.09 6.09 11.49
CA GLY A 62 19.81 5.79 10.82
C GLY A 62 19.80 5.83 9.29
N ARG A 63 20.87 6.33 8.63
CA ARG A 63 21.12 6.10 7.19
C ARG A 63 21.40 4.63 6.83
N ILE A 64 21.66 3.76 7.80
CA ILE A 64 22.02 2.34 7.63
C ILE A 64 20.97 1.44 8.29
N ALA A 65 19.80 1.96 8.69
CA ALA A 65 18.68 1.09 9.00
C ALA A 65 18.23 0.45 7.68
N HIS A 66 18.73 -0.77 7.42
CA HIS A 66 18.38 -1.54 6.23
C HIS A 66 16.86 -1.71 6.22
N THR A 67 16.23 -1.65 5.04
CA THR A 67 14.79 -1.84 4.86
C THR A 67 14.25 -3.07 5.62
N SER A 68 15.06 -4.13 5.69
CA SER A 68 14.75 -5.35 6.45
C SER A 68 14.64 -5.14 7.96
N HIS A 69 15.48 -4.29 8.57
CA HIS A 69 15.44 -4.01 10.01
C HIS A 69 14.22 -3.16 10.38
N THR A 70 13.88 -2.18 9.55
CA THR A 70 12.65 -1.38 9.69
C THR A 70 11.41 -2.26 9.61
N THR A 71 11.38 -3.17 8.63
CA THR A 71 10.26 -4.11 8.44
C THR A 71 10.17 -5.08 9.62
N LEU A 72 11.31 -5.56 10.13
CA LEU A 72 11.35 -6.41 11.32
C LEU A 72 10.83 -5.69 12.57
N LEU A 73 11.21 -4.44 12.80
CA LEU A 73 10.72 -3.64 13.93
C LEU A 73 9.19 -3.51 13.89
N LEU A 74 8.65 -3.24 12.70
CA LEU A 74 7.21 -3.18 12.49
C LEU A 74 6.54 -4.53 12.79
N CYS A 75 7.11 -5.64 12.31
CA CYS A 75 6.65 -6.99 12.66
C CYS A 75 6.69 -7.24 14.17
N CYS A 76 7.70 -6.74 14.88
CA CYS A 76 7.76 -6.84 16.33
C CYS A 76 6.62 -6.09 17.02
N TYR A 77 6.26 -4.87 16.57
CA TYR A 77 5.09 -4.15 17.11
C TYR A 77 3.79 -4.94 16.90
N ILE A 78 3.62 -5.55 15.73
CA ILE A 78 2.48 -6.41 15.43
C ILE A 78 2.45 -7.62 16.37
N GLN A 79 3.59 -8.30 16.56
CA GLN A 79 3.70 -9.47 17.44
C GLN A 79 3.41 -9.12 18.91
N LEU A 80 3.84 -7.92 19.35
CA LEU A 80 3.55 -7.40 20.70
C LEU A 80 2.14 -6.81 20.84
N ARG A 81 1.38 -6.73 19.74
CA ARG A 81 0.05 -6.10 19.66
C ARG A 81 0.03 -4.62 20.08
N ASP A 82 1.15 -3.93 19.89
CA ASP A 82 1.28 -2.51 20.22
C ASP A 82 0.80 -1.64 19.05
N ALA A 83 -0.53 -1.44 18.98
CA ALA A 83 -1.16 -0.68 17.91
C ALA A 83 -0.70 0.79 17.88
N VAL A 84 -0.47 1.39 19.05
CA VAL A 84 -0.10 2.81 19.17
C VAL A 84 1.31 3.04 18.60
N LYS A 85 2.27 2.18 18.95
CA LYS A 85 3.60 2.24 18.36
C LYS A 85 3.58 1.92 16.87
N LEU A 86 2.81 0.93 16.44
CA LEU A 86 2.66 0.60 15.03
C LEU A 86 2.16 1.81 14.22
N GLU A 87 1.07 2.45 14.65
CA GLU A 87 0.47 3.59 13.95
C GLU A 87 1.38 4.82 13.93
N SER A 88 1.99 5.15 15.07
CA SER A 88 2.96 6.25 15.14
C SER A 88 4.19 5.99 14.27
N PHE A 89 4.61 4.72 14.14
CA PHE A 89 5.75 4.34 13.34
C PHE A 89 5.45 4.48 11.85
N ILE A 90 4.37 3.88 11.32
CA ILE A 90 4.05 3.91 9.88
C ILE A 90 3.80 5.32 9.34
N ARG A 91 3.36 6.26 10.19
CA ARG A 91 3.12 7.65 9.82
C ARG A 91 4.38 8.48 9.62
N ARG A 92 5.54 7.99 10.08
CA ARG A 92 6.81 8.68 9.89
C ARG A 92 7.25 8.66 8.42
N ASP A 93 7.90 9.73 7.97
CA ASP A 93 8.39 9.86 6.59
C ASP A 93 9.87 9.49 6.44
N ASP A 94 10.58 9.30 7.55
CA ASP A 94 12.00 8.98 7.60
C ASP A 94 12.29 7.47 7.56
N ILE A 95 11.27 6.64 7.34
CA ILE A 95 11.38 5.18 7.35
C ILE A 95 11.39 4.59 5.94
N HIS A 96 12.33 3.68 5.71
CA HIS A 96 12.38 2.85 4.51
C HIS A 96 11.96 1.43 4.90
N LEU A 97 10.85 0.97 4.33
CA LEU A 97 10.27 -0.35 4.60
C LEU A 97 9.89 -1.05 3.30
N ASP A 98 9.80 -2.37 3.37
CA ASP A 98 9.25 -3.17 2.27
C ASP A 98 7.73 -3.12 2.36
N VAL A 99 7.11 -2.25 1.54
CA VAL A 99 5.68 -1.92 1.63
C VAL A 99 4.82 -3.16 1.44
N ARG A 100 5.17 -4.00 0.46
CA ARG A 100 4.37 -5.19 0.12
C ARG A 100 4.38 -6.20 1.26
N THR A 101 5.57 -6.55 1.75
CA THR A 101 5.71 -7.47 2.89
C THR A 101 5.03 -6.91 4.13
N THR A 102 5.12 -5.59 4.36
CA THR A 102 4.49 -4.93 5.51
C THR A 102 2.97 -5.02 5.44
N ILE A 103 2.36 -4.72 4.30
CA ILE A 103 0.92 -4.86 4.08
C ILE A 103 0.47 -6.29 4.35
N ASP A 104 1.17 -7.29 3.80
CA ASP A 104 0.84 -8.71 4.00
C ASP A 104 0.91 -9.14 5.48
N VAL A 105 1.88 -8.63 6.25
CA VAL A 105 1.99 -8.91 7.69
C VAL A 105 0.85 -8.22 8.45
N CYS A 106 0.55 -6.96 8.15
CA CYS A 106 -0.57 -6.22 8.75
C CYS A 106 -1.89 -6.96 8.51
N LEU A 107 -2.14 -7.43 7.29
CA LEU A 107 -3.37 -8.17 6.95
C LEU A 107 -3.49 -9.48 7.72
N ARG A 108 -2.43 -10.29 7.76
CA ARG A 108 -2.43 -11.56 8.52
C ARG A 108 -2.66 -11.36 10.02
N ALA A 109 -2.26 -10.20 10.54
CA ALA A 109 -2.46 -9.84 11.94
C ALA A 109 -3.76 -9.07 12.22
N GLY A 110 -4.58 -8.78 11.20
CA GLY A 110 -5.86 -8.08 11.34
C GLY A 110 -5.76 -6.55 11.43
N TYR A 111 -4.60 -5.95 11.15
CA TYR A 111 -4.39 -4.50 11.13
C TYR A 111 -4.79 -3.90 9.77
N HIS A 112 -6.06 -4.03 9.38
CA HIS A 112 -6.54 -3.62 8.05
C HIS A 112 -6.42 -2.10 7.82
N GLU A 113 -6.67 -1.27 8.84
CA GLU A 113 -6.54 0.18 8.73
C GLU A 113 -5.09 0.62 8.50
N ALA A 114 -4.13 -0.02 9.17
CA ALA A 114 -2.71 0.23 8.95
C ALA A 114 -2.27 -0.20 7.54
N ALA A 115 -2.76 -1.34 7.06
CA ALA A 115 -2.50 -1.80 5.69
C ALA A 115 -3.08 -0.83 4.65
N LEU A 116 -4.30 -0.32 4.87
CA LEU A 116 -4.95 0.65 4.00
C LEU A 116 -4.18 1.98 3.97
N TYR A 117 -3.74 2.46 5.13
CA TYR A 117 -2.91 3.65 5.24
C TYR A 117 -1.58 3.51 4.47
N LEU A 118 -0.93 2.36 4.57
CA LEU A 118 0.30 2.09 3.82
C LEU A 118 0.05 2.05 2.31
N ALA A 119 -1.02 1.39 1.86
CA ALA A 119 -1.37 1.35 0.44
C ALA A 119 -1.62 2.76 -0.12
N ASP A 120 -2.32 3.62 0.63
CA ASP A 120 -2.55 5.02 0.27
C ASP A 120 -1.25 5.84 0.27
N LYS A 121 -0.47 5.78 1.35
CA LYS A 121 0.80 6.53 1.50
C LYS A 121 1.80 6.25 0.38
N TYR A 122 1.87 5.02 -0.11
CA TYR A 122 2.79 4.60 -1.16
C TYR A 122 2.13 4.52 -2.55
N ALA A 123 0.94 5.10 -2.73
CA ALA A 123 0.22 5.18 -4.01
C ALA A 123 -0.02 3.82 -4.69
N LEU A 124 -0.34 2.79 -3.90
CA LEU A 124 -0.68 1.45 -4.39
C LEU A 124 -2.19 1.36 -4.68
N SER A 125 -2.64 2.04 -5.74
CA SER A 125 -4.07 2.21 -6.05
C SER A 125 -4.85 0.89 -6.17
N HIS A 126 -4.27 -0.12 -6.83
CA HIS A 126 -4.91 -1.43 -6.96
C HIS A 126 -5.06 -2.13 -5.60
N ASP A 127 -3.99 -2.16 -4.81
CA ASP A 127 -4.00 -2.82 -3.50
C ASP A 127 -4.95 -2.10 -2.53
N HIS A 128 -5.04 -0.76 -2.61
CA HIS A 128 -6.01 0.02 -1.83
C HIS A 128 -7.46 -0.43 -2.11
N VAL A 129 -7.82 -0.60 -3.39
CA VAL A 129 -9.17 -1.07 -3.77
C VAL A 129 -9.41 -2.51 -3.30
N VAL A 130 -8.43 -3.40 -3.49
CA VAL A 130 -8.52 -4.79 -3.00
C VAL A 130 -8.73 -4.83 -1.49
N LEU A 131 -7.98 -4.03 -0.73
CA LEU A 131 -8.14 -3.90 0.72
C LEU A 131 -9.56 -3.46 1.11
N LEU A 132 -10.13 -2.48 0.39
CA LEU A 132 -11.49 -2.02 0.66
C LEU A 132 -12.57 -3.07 0.34
N LEU A 133 -12.39 -3.86 -0.72
CA LEU A 133 -13.35 -4.87 -1.15
C LEU A 133 -13.27 -6.15 -0.31
N ASP A 134 -12.07 -6.72 -0.17
CA ASP A 134 -11.87 -8.06 0.38
C ASP A 134 -11.71 -8.08 1.90
N TYR A 135 -11.14 -7.02 2.49
CA TYR A 135 -10.81 -6.99 3.93
C TYR A 135 -11.71 -6.05 4.73
N MET A 136 -12.12 -4.92 4.14
CA MET A 136 -13.00 -3.94 4.79
C MET A 136 -14.47 -4.04 4.36
N HIS A 137 -14.76 -4.86 3.35
CA HIS A 137 -16.11 -5.07 2.79
C HIS A 137 -16.88 -3.77 2.53
N SER A 138 -16.18 -2.75 2.04
CA SER A 138 -16.66 -1.38 1.86
C SER A 138 -16.62 -0.96 0.38
N PRO A 139 -17.44 -1.57 -0.49
CA PRO A 139 -17.40 -1.32 -1.93
C PRO A 139 -17.76 0.13 -2.30
N GLN A 140 -18.52 0.85 -1.45
CA GLN A 140 -18.83 2.26 -1.67
C GLN A 140 -17.58 3.13 -1.58
N LYS A 141 -16.75 2.92 -0.54
CA LYS A 141 -15.47 3.63 -0.38
C LYS A 141 -14.50 3.28 -1.50
N ALA A 142 -14.54 2.04 -2.00
CA ALA A 142 -13.71 1.62 -3.12
C ALA A 142 -14.05 2.41 -4.40
N LEU A 143 -15.34 2.57 -4.71
CA LEU A 143 -15.77 3.41 -5.84
C LEU A 143 -15.40 4.88 -5.63
N GLU A 144 -15.63 5.43 -4.43
CA GLU A 144 -15.25 6.81 -4.11
C GLU A 144 -13.75 7.03 -4.31
N PHE A 145 -12.91 6.09 -3.88
CA PHE A 145 -11.47 6.13 -4.12
C PHE A 145 -11.14 6.05 -5.61
N ILE A 146 -11.76 5.14 -6.38
CA ILE A 146 -11.52 5.02 -7.83
C ILE A 146 -11.82 6.33 -8.56
N HIS A 147 -12.84 7.08 -8.15
CA HIS A 147 -13.17 8.39 -8.74
C HIS A 147 -12.07 9.44 -8.53
N THR A 148 -11.23 9.28 -7.51
CA THR A 148 -10.07 10.16 -7.27
C THR A 148 -8.84 9.81 -8.13
N LEU A 149 -8.90 8.73 -8.91
CA LEU A 149 -7.78 8.26 -9.73
C LEU A 149 -7.82 8.84 -11.15
N SER A 150 -6.68 8.76 -11.84
CA SER A 150 -6.63 9.02 -13.27
C SER A 150 -7.31 7.91 -14.06
N VAL A 151 -7.73 8.23 -15.28
CA VAL A 151 -8.40 7.31 -16.21
C VAL A 151 -7.64 5.98 -16.35
N ASP A 152 -6.32 6.02 -16.53
CA ASP A 152 -5.48 4.81 -16.67
C ASP A 152 -5.56 3.88 -15.44
N ASP A 153 -5.51 4.46 -14.24
CA ASP A 153 -5.52 3.70 -13.00
C ASP A 153 -6.93 3.15 -12.73
N ALA A 154 -7.97 3.96 -12.97
CA ALA A 154 -9.36 3.52 -12.88
C ALA A 154 -9.67 2.40 -13.86
N GLU A 155 -9.23 2.50 -15.12
CA GLU A 155 -9.37 1.48 -16.16
C GLU A 155 -8.74 0.16 -15.73
N THR A 156 -7.46 0.19 -15.32
CA THR A 156 -6.74 -1.02 -14.92
C THR A 156 -7.37 -1.70 -13.70
N ILE A 157 -7.91 -0.92 -12.75
CA ILE A 157 -8.65 -1.45 -11.61
C ILE A 157 -9.96 -2.09 -12.05
N PHE A 158 -10.76 -1.43 -12.89
CA PHE A 158 -12.02 -2.00 -13.38
C PHE A 158 -11.81 -3.25 -14.23
N GLN A 159 -10.73 -3.33 -15.03
CA GLN A 159 -10.42 -4.56 -15.77
C GLN A 159 -10.14 -5.76 -14.85
N ARG A 160 -9.53 -5.53 -13.67
CA ARG A 160 -9.15 -6.60 -12.74
C ARG A 160 -10.24 -6.92 -11.71
N GLN A 161 -10.84 -5.89 -11.13
CA GLN A 161 -11.77 -5.99 -9.99
C GLN A 161 -13.21 -5.60 -10.35
N GLY A 162 -13.46 -5.17 -11.59
CA GLY A 162 -14.76 -4.63 -12.00
C GLY A 162 -15.92 -5.62 -11.82
N ARG A 163 -15.69 -6.93 -11.98
CA ARG A 163 -16.73 -7.95 -11.73
C ARG A 163 -17.24 -7.90 -10.29
N GLN A 164 -16.34 -7.87 -9.31
CA GLN A 164 -16.70 -7.82 -7.89
C GLN A 164 -17.38 -6.48 -7.53
N ILE A 165 -16.88 -5.38 -8.09
CA ILE A 165 -17.44 -4.04 -7.89
C ILE A 165 -18.86 -3.95 -8.46
N ILE A 166 -19.09 -4.47 -9.68
CA ILE A 166 -20.41 -4.49 -10.32
C ILE A 166 -21.36 -5.43 -9.57
N GLN A 167 -20.90 -6.59 -9.11
CA GLN A 167 -21.74 -7.52 -8.33
C GLN A 167 -22.19 -6.90 -6.99
N SER A 168 -21.31 -6.12 -6.35
CA SER A 168 -21.63 -5.48 -5.07
C SER A 168 -22.45 -4.19 -5.22
N LEU A 169 -22.14 -3.35 -6.22
CA LEU A 169 -22.82 -2.07 -6.47
C LEU A 169 -23.20 -1.90 -7.95
N PRO A 170 -24.16 -2.66 -8.48
CA PRO A 170 -24.41 -2.73 -9.92
C PRO A 170 -24.72 -1.39 -10.56
N ARG A 171 -25.60 -0.59 -9.94
CA ARG A 171 -26.02 0.71 -10.49
C ARG A 171 -24.87 1.72 -10.51
N LYS A 172 -24.27 1.98 -9.34
CA LYS A 172 -23.19 2.97 -9.19
C LYS A 172 -21.94 2.60 -10.00
N ALA A 173 -21.58 1.32 -10.04
CA ALA A 173 -20.44 0.85 -10.82
C ALA A 173 -20.68 1.01 -12.33
N THR A 174 -21.91 0.73 -12.79
CA THR A 174 -22.28 0.94 -14.20
C THR A 174 -22.22 2.41 -14.58
N GLU A 175 -22.74 3.30 -13.73
CA GLU A 175 -22.69 4.77 -13.93
C GLU A 175 -21.24 5.26 -14.03
N MET A 176 -20.36 4.80 -13.14
CA MET A 176 -18.94 5.16 -13.17
C MET A 176 -18.20 4.61 -14.42
N LEU A 177 -18.54 3.41 -14.88
CA LEU A 177 -17.98 2.86 -16.13
C LEU A 177 -18.45 3.64 -17.36
N ILE A 178 -19.70 4.11 -17.39
CA ILE A 178 -20.18 5.03 -18.43
C ILE A 178 -19.37 6.33 -18.38
N GLU A 179 -19.21 6.92 -17.19
CA GLU A 179 -18.42 8.14 -16.99
C GLU A 179 -16.98 7.98 -17.50
N LEU A 180 -16.33 6.85 -17.18
CA LEU A 180 -14.97 6.52 -17.62
C LEU A 180 -14.84 6.41 -19.15
N CYS A 181 -15.87 5.97 -19.85
CA CYS A 181 -15.87 5.83 -21.32
C CYS A 181 -16.32 7.12 -22.05
N VAL A 182 -17.02 8.03 -21.38
CA VAL A 182 -17.63 9.21 -22.01
C VAL A 182 -16.95 10.50 -21.58
N HIS A 183 -16.93 10.78 -20.27
CA HIS A 183 -16.35 12.01 -19.72
C HIS A 183 -15.93 11.77 -18.27
N TRP A 184 -14.68 11.38 -18.07
CA TRP A 184 -14.14 11.12 -16.74
C TRP A 184 -14.01 12.40 -15.91
N GLY A 185 -14.70 12.47 -14.77
CA GLY A 185 -14.64 13.60 -13.84
C GLY A 185 -13.47 13.56 -12.85
N GLY A 186 -12.66 12.49 -12.84
CA GLY A 186 -11.48 12.37 -11.97
C GLY A 186 -10.27 13.17 -12.45
N PRO A 187 -9.21 13.29 -11.63
CA PRO A 187 -8.07 14.14 -11.94
C PRO A 187 -7.30 13.67 -13.18
N VAL A 188 -6.88 14.63 -14.01
CA VAL A 188 -6.14 14.39 -15.26
C VAL A 188 -4.72 13.85 -15.01
N ARG A 189 -4.17 14.02 -13.79
CA ARG A 189 -2.81 13.56 -13.43
C ARG A 189 -2.84 12.95 -12.04
N ARG A 190 -2.32 11.72 -11.92
CA ARG A 190 -2.21 10.91 -10.68
C ARG A 190 -1.87 11.75 -9.45
N LEU A 191 -2.51 11.47 -8.32
CA LEU A 191 -2.03 11.88 -6.99
C LEU A 191 -0.67 11.21 -6.72
N ALA A 192 0.39 11.87 -7.18
CA ALA A 192 1.72 11.75 -6.62
C ALA A 192 2.15 13.18 -6.31
N THR A 193 2.31 13.44 -5.01
CA THR A 193 2.93 14.61 -4.40
C THR A 193 3.81 15.43 -5.33
N ASP A 194 3.52 16.74 -5.40
CA ASP A 194 4.26 17.81 -6.07
C ASP A 194 5.72 17.47 -6.39
N THR A 195 5.98 17.08 -7.65
CA THR A 195 7.21 17.49 -8.31
C THR A 195 6.91 17.93 -9.74
N ASN A 196 7.34 19.15 -9.98
CA ASN A 196 7.25 19.95 -11.18
C ASN A 196 7.84 19.23 -12.42
N VAL A 197 7.08 18.32 -13.04
CA VAL A 197 7.45 17.71 -14.32
C VAL A 197 6.62 18.35 -15.44
N LEU A 198 7.26 19.35 -16.05
CA LEU A 198 7.09 19.89 -17.39
C LEU A 198 5.66 19.96 -17.95
N LYS A 199 5.12 21.18 -17.90
CA LYS A 199 4.30 21.71 -19.00
C LYS A 199 5.20 21.84 -20.23
N THR A 200 5.27 20.82 -21.08
CA THR A 200 5.78 20.97 -22.45
C THR A 200 4.89 20.21 -23.42
N SER A 201 4.06 20.99 -24.11
CA SER A 201 3.61 20.85 -25.51
C SER A 201 2.93 19.56 -25.99
N GLY A 202 1.65 19.68 -26.39
CA GLY A 202 1.08 18.86 -27.46
C GLY A 202 -0.45 18.77 -27.48
N GLY A 203 -1.11 19.49 -28.41
CA GLY A 203 -2.40 19.07 -29.01
C GLY A 203 -3.71 19.59 -28.39
N PRO A 204 -4.80 19.69 -29.19
CA PRO A 204 -6.14 19.96 -28.66
C PRO A 204 -6.56 18.78 -27.77
N TRP A 205 -6.99 19.12 -26.56
CA TRP A 205 -7.53 18.29 -25.49
C TRP A 205 -8.29 17.03 -25.95
N GLN A 206 -7.57 15.93 -26.19
CA GLN A 206 -8.17 14.61 -26.26
C GLN A 206 -8.42 14.18 -24.81
N GLN A 207 -9.70 14.23 -24.40
CA GLN A 207 -10.16 13.60 -23.17
C GLN A 207 -9.77 12.13 -23.24
N HIS A 208 -8.74 11.72 -22.51
CA HIS A 208 -8.35 10.32 -22.41
C HIS A 208 -9.54 9.57 -21.84
N ARG A 209 -10.25 8.79 -22.67
CA ARG A 209 -11.45 8.03 -22.34
C ARG A 209 -11.15 6.56 -22.56
N SER A 210 -11.66 5.70 -21.69
CA SER A 210 -11.44 4.25 -21.82
C SER A 210 -12.33 3.65 -22.92
N ASP A 211 -11.81 2.63 -23.62
CA ASP A 211 -12.60 1.90 -24.62
C ASP A 211 -13.65 1.01 -23.92
N ALA A 212 -14.92 1.24 -24.23
CA ALA A 212 -16.04 0.49 -23.68
C ALA A 212 -15.95 -1.03 -23.93
N LYS A 213 -15.27 -1.47 -25.00
CA LYS A 213 -15.07 -2.89 -25.33
C LYS A 213 -14.35 -3.63 -24.20
N LEU A 214 -13.45 -2.94 -23.49
CA LEU A 214 -12.68 -3.49 -22.38
C LEU A 214 -13.56 -3.97 -21.23
N PHE A 215 -14.77 -3.42 -21.08
CA PHE A 215 -15.63 -3.66 -19.91
C PHE A 215 -16.83 -4.55 -20.19
N THR A 216 -17.15 -4.84 -21.45
CA THR A 216 -18.32 -5.66 -21.83
C THR A 216 -18.35 -7.01 -21.10
N HIS A 217 -17.20 -7.66 -20.97
CA HIS A 217 -17.04 -8.96 -20.31
C HIS A 217 -17.27 -8.94 -18.79
N LEU A 218 -17.32 -7.75 -18.16
CA LEU A 218 -17.56 -7.60 -16.73
C LEU A 218 -19.03 -7.81 -16.36
N PHE A 219 -19.94 -7.63 -17.32
CA PHE A 219 -21.39 -7.72 -17.12
C PHE A 219 -22.01 -9.07 -17.55
N ALA A 220 -21.19 -10.12 -17.70
CA ALA A 220 -21.62 -11.41 -18.27
C ALA A 220 -22.92 -11.97 -17.64
N ASP A 221 -23.09 -11.80 -16.33
CA ASP A 221 -24.26 -12.29 -15.57
C ASP A 221 -25.28 -11.19 -15.23
N MET A 222 -25.12 -9.99 -15.79
CA MET A 222 -25.88 -8.77 -15.43
C MET A 222 -26.39 -8.04 -16.67
N PRO A 223 -27.34 -8.62 -17.44
CA PRO A 223 -27.77 -8.10 -18.73
C PRO A 223 -28.41 -6.70 -18.66
N ILE A 224 -29.10 -6.39 -17.55
CA ILE A 224 -29.70 -5.06 -17.34
C ILE A 224 -28.61 -3.98 -17.20
N CYS A 225 -27.54 -4.29 -16.46
CA CYS A 225 -26.41 -3.38 -16.32
C CYS A 225 -25.63 -3.23 -17.63
N LEU A 226 -25.42 -4.33 -18.37
CA LEU A 226 -24.82 -4.27 -19.70
C LEU A 226 -25.64 -3.38 -20.65
N MET A 227 -26.96 -3.54 -20.65
CA MET A 227 -27.85 -2.72 -21.49
C MET A 227 -27.76 -1.23 -21.11
N ASN A 228 -27.77 -0.91 -19.81
CA ASN A 228 -27.62 0.47 -19.35
C ASN A 228 -26.24 1.05 -19.70
N PHE A 229 -25.18 0.26 -19.55
CA PHE A 229 -23.82 0.64 -19.94
C PHE A 229 -23.74 0.97 -21.44
N LEU A 230 -24.15 0.02 -22.30
CA LEU A 230 -24.10 0.21 -23.74
C LEU A 230 -24.98 1.37 -24.20
N ARG A 231 -26.18 1.51 -23.62
CA ARG A 231 -27.05 2.65 -23.90
C ARG A 231 -26.39 3.97 -23.54
N GLY A 232 -25.80 4.08 -22.34
CA GLY A 232 -25.13 5.31 -21.91
C GLY A 232 -23.95 5.70 -22.81
N VAL A 233 -23.17 4.71 -23.26
CA VAL A 233 -22.04 4.94 -24.18
C VAL A 233 -22.54 5.31 -25.57
N VAL A 234 -23.56 4.63 -26.12
CA VAL A 234 -24.11 4.95 -27.45
C VAL A 234 -24.82 6.30 -27.47
N ASP A 235 -25.66 6.61 -26.47
CA ASP A 235 -26.40 7.87 -26.38
C ASP A 235 -25.45 9.09 -26.28
N SER A 236 -24.20 8.88 -25.88
CA SER A 236 -23.17 9.93 -25.83
C SER A 236 -22.54 10.29 -27.18
N GLY A 237 -22.72 9.46 -28.23
CA GLY A 237 -22.12 9.66 -29.55
C GLY A 237 -20.62 9.34 -29.65
N VAL A 238 -20.00 8.90 -28.54
CA VAL A 238 -18.56 8.61 -28.43
C VAL A 238 -18.07 7.60 -29.48
N LEU A 239 -18.88 6.60 -29.81
CA LEU A 239 -18.54 5.56 -30.77
C LEU A 239 -18.57 6.03 -32.23
N ASP A 240 -19.31 7.11 -32.53
CA ASP A 240 -19.45 7.65 -33.90
C ASP A 240 -18.28 8.56 -34.30
N ASP A 241 -17.51 9.03 -33.32
CA ASP A 241 -16.33 9.88 -33.53
C ASP A 241 -15.09 9.07 -33.95
N ASP A 242 -14.96 7.81 -33.49
CA ASP A 242 -13.83 6.94 -33.82
C ASP A 242 -13.88 6.45 -35.28
N GLU A 243 -15.04 6.50 -35.95
CA GLU A 243 -15.20 6.14 -37.37
C GLU A 243 -14.88 7.29 -38.35
N LYS A 244 -14.55 8.48 -37.86
CA LYS A 244 -14.29 9.68 -38.67
C LYS A 244 -12.82 10.06 -38.83
N GLU A 245 -11.87 9.28 -38.32
CA GLU A 245 -10.45 9.51 -38.60
C GLU A 245 -10.06 9.02 -40.02
N PRO A 246 -9.49 9.89 -40.88
CA PRO A 246 -9.12 9.56 -42.28
C PRO A 246 -7.83 8.74 -42.43
#